data_AF-A0A314XJI0-F1
#
_entry.id   AF-A0A314XJI0-F1
#
_cell.length_a   1.000
_cell.length_b   1.000
_cell.length_c   1.000
_cell.angle_alpha   90.00
_cell.angle_beta   90.00
_cell.angle_gamma   90.00
#
_symmetry.space_group_name_H-M   'P 1'
#
loop_
_entity.id
_entity.type
_entity.pdbx_description
1 polymer ?
#
loop_
_entity_poly.entity_id
_entity_poly.type
_entity_poly.pdbx_seq_one_letter_code
_entity_poly.pdbx_strand_id
1 'polypeptide(L)'
;MGKIMEEDDLEDVVSEPESESEYGDEEDVKLTKPSKNAFYMQTLEGARRAFEKLQSMGLPFLRLEDYYAKMVKLDSHIEKVKRCLLIEKKKIEEAGR
;
A
#
# COMPACT_ATOMS: atom_id res chain seq x y z
N MET A 1 -23.80 35.22 -8.88
CA MET A 1 -24.25 33.83 -8.64
C MET A 1 -23.83 33.02 -9.87
N GLY A 2 -22.75 32.25 -9.90
CA GLY A 2 -22.12 31.52 -8.80
C GLY A 2 -22.62 30.07 -8.76
N LYS A 3 -22.38 29.31 -9.83
CA LYS A 3 -22.27 27.85 -9.84
C LYS A 3 -21.70 27.39 -11.19
N ILE A 4 -20.40 27.07 -11.21
CA ILE A 4 -19.78 26.21 -12.20
C ILE A 4 -18.87 25.29 -11.39
N MET A 5 -19.40 24.10 -11.07
CA MET A 5 -18.65 22.90 -10.72
C MET A 5 -19.48 21.76 -11.31
N GLU A 6 -19.51 21.72 -12.64
CA GLU A 6 -19.64 20.47 -13.37
C GLU A 6 -18.22 19.90 -13.33
N GLU A 7 -17.99 18.91 -12.47
CA GLU A 7 -16.77 18.11 -12.47
C GLU A 7 -17.17 16.74 -12.98
N ASP A 8 -17.21 16.67 -14.31
CA ASP A 8 -16.91 15.54 -15.18
C ASP A 8 -16.99 14.13 -14.56
N ASP A 9 -17.99 13.41 -15.05
CA ASP A 9 -17.99 11.98 -15.40
C ASP A 9 -16.64 11.26 -15.19
N LEU A 10 -16.50 10.59 -14.05
CA LEU A 10 -15.52 9.52 -13.90
C LEU A 10 -16.20 8.16 -14.13
N GLU A 11 -16.74 7.98 -15.33
CA GLU A 11 -17.01 6.65 -15.87
C GLU A 11 -15.76 6.16 -16.63
N ASP A 12 -14.75 5.71 -15.89
CA ASP A 12 -13.67 4.93 -16.47
C ASP A 12 -14.13 3.48 -16.62
N VAL A 13 -14.88 3.22 -17.70
CA VAL A 13 -15.02 1.86 -18.26
C VAL A 13 -13.67 1.49 -18.86
N VAL A 14 -12.75 1.06 -18.01
CA VAL A 14 -11.66 0.18 -18.41
C VAL A 14 -12.05 -1.23 -17.96
N SER A 15 -12.61 -1.99 -18.90
CA SER A 15 -12.82 -3.43 -18.74
C SER A 15 -11.44 -4.11 -18.73
N GLU A 16 -10.75 -4.07 -17.60
CA GLU A 16 -9.59 -4.91 -17.33
C GLU A 16 -10.06 -6.32 -16.97
N PRO A 17 -9.33 -7.38 -17.38
CA PRO A 17 -9.71 -8.75 -17.03
C PRO A 17 -9.62 -8.93 -15.52
N GLU A 18 -10.79 -9.14 -14.90
CA GLU A 18 -10.98 -9.66 -13.55
C GLU A 18 -10.26 -11.02 -13.44
N SER A 19 -8.94 -10.98 -13.21
CA SER A 19 -8.24 -12.06 -12.54
C SER A 19 -8.27 -11.74 -11.05
N GLU A 20 -9.47 -11.74 -10.49
CA GLU A 20 -9.65 -11.95 -9.07
C GLU A 20 -9.08 -13.34 -8.78
N SER A 21 -7.84 -13.39 -8.27
CA SER A 21 -7.45 -14.57 -7.51
C SER A 21 -8.36 -14.60 -6.31
N GLU A 22 -9.31 -15.53 -6.32
CA GLU A 22 -10.13 -15.96 -5.20
C GLU A 22 -9.20 -16.21 -4.00
N TYR A 23 -9.02 -15.18 -3.16
CA TYR A 23 -8.56 -15.39 -1.80
C TYR A 23 -9.74 -16.04 -1.12
N GLY A 24 -9.66 -17.37 -0.96
CA GLY A 24 -10.65 -18.12 -0.20
C GLY A 24 -10.87 -17.43 1.14
N ASP A 25 -12.12 -17.41 1.60
CA ASP A 25 -12.54 -16.99 2.94
C ASP A 25 -11.86 -17.91 3.97
N GLU A 26 -10.57 -17.70 4.21
CA GLU A 26 -9.89 -18.16 5.40
C GLU A 26 -10.36 -17.26 6.54
N GLU A 27 -10.96 -17.87 7.57
CA GLU A 27 -11.46 -17.17 8.74
C GLU A 27 -10.29 -16.48 9.46
N ASP A 28 -10.00 -15.25 9.03
CA ASP A 28 -8.87 -14.47 9.49
C ASP A 28 -9.06 -14.13 10.98
N VAL A 29 -8.32 -14.81 11.85
CA VAL A 29 -8.32 -14.51 13.30
C VAL A 29 -7.77 -13.11 13.50
N LYS A 30 -8.67 -12.14 13.70
CA LYS A 30 -8.34 -10.71 13.83
C LYS A 30 -7.48 -10.47 15.08
N LEU A 31 -6.17 -10.35 14.89
CA LEU A 31 -5.24 -10.05 15.98
C LEU A 31 -5.53 -8.69 16.64
N THR A 32 -5.32 -8.61 17.96
CA THR A 32 -5.46 -7.37 18.72
C THR A 32 -4.33 -6.38 18.40
N LYS A 33 -4.57 -5.08 18.62
CA LYS A 33 -3.56 -4.01 18.35
C LYS A 33 -2.20 -4.28 19.04
N PRO A 34 -2.13 -4.69 20.32
CA PRO A 34 -0.85 -4.99 20.97
C PRO A 34 -0.10 -6.16 20.31
N SER A 35 -0.82 -7.21 19.92
CA SER A 35 -0.23 -8.38 19.25
C SER A 35 0.30 -8.01 17.85
N LYS A 36 -0.43 -7.19 17.08
CA LYS A 36 0.04 -6.67 15.79
C LYS A 36 1.32 -5.85 15.92
N ASN A 37 1.43 -5.00 16.95
CA ASN A 37 2.64 -4.21 17.18
C ASN A 37 3.83 -5.08 17.58
N ALA A 38 3.61 -6.08 18.45
CA ALA A 38 4.65 -7.03 18.83
C ALA A 38 5.20 -7.79 17.60
N PHE A 39 4.31 -8.27 16.72
CA PHE A 39 4.70 -8.92 15.47
C PHE A 39 5.49 -7.97 14.57
N TYR A 40 5.04 -6.73 14.39
CA TYR A 40 5.75 -5.73 13.59
C TYR A 40 7.17 -5.46 14.11
N MET A 41 7.34 -5.30 15.43
CA MET A 41 8.66 -5.07 16.01
C MET A 41 9.58 -6.27 15.85
N GLN A 42 9.05 -7.49 16.03
CA GLN A 42 9.82 -8.72 15.86
C GLN A 42 10.31 -8.90 14.41
N THR A 43 9.44 -8.68 13.42
CA THR A 43 9.82 -8.81 12.00
C THR A 43 10.80 -7.71 11.58
N LEU A 44 10.63 -6.48 12.08
CA LEU A 44 11.56 -5.37 11.84
C LEU A 44 12.97 -5.69 12.34
N GLU A 45 13.09 -6.22 13.55
CA GLU A 45 14.37 -6.62 14.14
C GLU A 45 15.01 -7.78 13.37
N GLY A 46 14.22 -8.77 12.95
CA GLY A 46 14.67 -9.86 12.09
C GLY A 46 15.23 -9.37 10.76
N ALA A 47 14.53 -8.43 10.10
CA ALA A 47 14.95 -7.84 8.84
C ALA A 47 16.27 -7.06 8.98
N ARG A 48 16.45 -6.30 10.06
CA ARG A 48 17.71 -5.59 10.35
C ARG A 48 18.91 -6.52 10.49
N ARG A 49 18.75 -7.61 11.25
CA ARG A 49 19.82 -8.61 11.42
C ARG A 49 20.17 -9.30 10.11
N ALA A 50 19.19 -9.54 9.24
CA ALA A 50 19.44 -10.10 7.91
C ALA A 50 20.20 -9.11 7.02
N PHE A 51 19.84 -7.83 7.07
CA PHE A 51 20.50 -6.77 6.33
C PHE A 51 22.00 -6.66 6.68
N GLU A 52 22.35 -6.64 7.97
CA GLU A 52 23.75 -6.57 8.42
C GLU A 52 24.57 -7.76 7.91
N LYS A 53 23.99 -8.97 7.92
CA LYS A 53 24.65 -10.18 7.40
C LYS A 53 24.84 -10.13 5.89
N LEU A 54 23.86 -9.64 5.15
CA LEU A 54 23.96 -9.53 3.68
C LEU A 54 24.97 -8.46 3.28
N GLN A 55 25.05 -7.36 4.04
CA GLN A 55 26.08 -6.34 3.86
C GLN A 55 27.49 -6.86 4.13
N SER A 56 27.70 -7.65 5.18
CA SER A 56 29.02 -8.24 5.45
C SER A 56 29.47 -9.25 4.40
N MET A 57 28.51 -9.89 3.71
CA MET A 57 28.75 -10.75 2.54
C MET A 57 28.97 -9.96 1.24
N GLY A 58 28.81 -8.63 1.24
CA GLY A 58 28.97 -7.78 0.06
C GLY A 58 27.84 -7.92 -0.96
N LEU A 59 26.64 -8.37 -0.55
CA LEU A 59 25.50 -8.56 -1.44
C LEU A 59 24.58 -7.32 -1.48
N PRO A 60 24.14 -6.87 -2.66
CA PRO A 60 23.17 -5.79 -2.79
C PRO A 60 21.79 -6.27 -2.31
N PHE A 61 21.26 -5.63 -1.26
CA PHE A 61 19.95 -5.98 -0.69
C PHE A 61 18.83 -5.02 -1.11
N LEU A 62 19.16 -3.74 -1.28
CA LEU A 62 18.17 -2.71 -1.59
C LEU A 62 17.82 -2.76 -3.08
N ARG A 63 16.53 -2.53 -3.37
CA ARG A 63 16.06 -2.30 -4.72
C ARG A 63 16.72 -1.04 -5.28
N LEU A 64 17.28 -1.14 -6.49
CA LEU A 64 17.80 0.01 -7.22
C LEU A 64 16.64 0.86 -7.74
N GLU A 65 16.79 2.19 -7.69
CA GLU A 65 15.74 3.16 -8.08
C GLU A 65 15.23 2.91 -9.51
N ASP A 66 16.14 2.62 -10.43
CA ASP A 66 15.84 2.45 -11.87
C ASP A 66 15.51 0.99 -12.26
N TYR A 67 15.30 0.09 -11.29
CA TYR A 67 14.93 -1.29 -11.58
C TYR A 67 13.40 -1.47 -11.61
N TYR A 68 12.84 -1.43 -12.81
CA TYR A 68 11.43 -1.70 -13.09
C TYR A 68 11.22 -3.18 -13.41
N ALA A 69 10.50 -3.87 -12.52
CA ALA A 69 10.07 -5.26 -12.68
C ALA A 69 8.60 -5.37 -12.28
N LYS A 70 7.91 -6.42 -12.74
CA LYS A 70 6.51 -6.67 -12.37
C LYS A 70 6.39 -6.82 -10.85
N MET A 71 5.65 -5.92 -10.22
CA MET A 71 5.38 -5.94 -8.78
C MET A 71 4.21 -6.89 -8.45
N VAL A 72 4.09 -7.28 -7.18
CA VAL A 72 2.99 -8.11 -6.69
C VAL A 72 1.64 -7.40 -6.85
N LYS A 73 1.62 -6.07 -6.69
CA LYS A 73 0.45 -5.22 -6.89
C LYS A 73 0.67 -4.34 -8.12
N LEU A 74 -0.39 -4.19 -8.92
CA LEU A 74 -0.39 -3.29 -10.06
C LEU A 74 -0.40 -1.82 -9.61
N ASP A 75 0.16 -0.95 -10.44
CA ASP A 75 0.22 0.49 -10.16
C ASP A 75 -1.18 1.09 -10.04
N SER A 76 -2.15 0.63 -10.85
CA SER A 76 -3.56 1.04 -10.78
C SER A 76 -4.17 0.80 -9.40
N HIS A 77 -3.85 -0.33 -8.76
CA HIS A 77 -4.30 -0.62 -7.40
C HIS A 77 -3.64 0.30 -6.36
N ILE A 78 -2.33 0.52 -6.46
CA ILE A 78 -1.60 1.38 -5.51
C ILE A 78 -2.02 2.85 -5.66
N GLU A 79 -2.35 3.29 -6.87
CA GLU A 79 -2.89 4.63 -7.11
C GLU A 79 -4.22 4.86 -6.40
N LYS A 80 -5.14 3.87 -6.45
CA LYS A 80 -6.40 3.91 -5.71
C LYS A 80 -6.16 4.05 -4.20
N VAL A 81 -5.26 3.24 -3.64
CA VAL A 81 -4.89 3.32 -2.21
C VAL A 81 -4.31 4.69 -1.85
N LYS A 82 -3.40 5.22 -2.68
CA LYS A 82 -2.80 6.54 -2.49
C LYS A 82 -3.85 7.65 -2.49
N ARG A 83 -4.82 7.58 -3.42
CA ARG A 83 -5.94 8.52 -3.50
C ARG A 83 -6.76 8.52 -2.21
N CYS A 84 -7.13 7.34 -1.70
CA CYS A 84 -7.86 7.21 -0.43
C CYS A 84 -7.12 7.88 0.74
N LEU A 85 -5.82 7.62 0.87
CA LEU A 85 -5.00 8.20 1.94
C LEU A 85 -4.90 9.73 1.86
N LEU A 86 -4.79 10.29 0.65
CA LEU A 86 -4.77 11.73 0.43
C LEU A 86 -6.10 12.41 0.82
N ILE A 87 -7.22 11.76 0.50
CA ILE A 87 -8.56 12.24 0.88
C ILE A 87 -8.73 12.22 2.40
N GLU A 88 -8.35 11.13 3.07
CA GLU A 88 -8.42 11.04 4.54
C GLU A 88 -7.54 12.09 5.22
N LYS A 89 -6.31 12.28 4.72
CA LYS A 89 -5.41 13.33 5.19
C LYS A 89 -6.07 14.72 5.10
N LYS A 90 -6.68 15.04 3.95
CA LYS A 90 -7.37 16.33 3.74
C LYS A 90 -8.53 16.52 4.73
N LYS A 91 -9.34 15.48 4.94
CA LYS A 91 -10.46 15.50 5.91
C LYS A 91 -9.98 15.77 7.33
N ILE A 92 -8.87 15.16 7.75
CA ILE A 92 -8.29 15.37 9.08
C ILE A 92 -7.77 16.81 9.23
N GLU A 93 -7.14 17.36 8.20
CA GLU A 93 -6.64 18.74 8.20
C GLU A 93 -7.78 19.78 8.25
N GLU A 94 -8.86 19.54 7.51
CA GLU A 94 -10.05 20.40 7.52
C GLU A 94 -10.82 20.31 8.85
N ALA A 95 -10.87 19.14 9.48
CA ALA A 95 -11.50 18.97 10.80
C ALA A 95 -10.67 19.55 11.95
N GLY A 96 -9.37 19.72 11.75
CA GLY A 96 -8.46 20.35 12.72
C GLY A 96 -8.36 21.87 12.60
N ARG A 97 -9.10 22.48 11.66
CA ARG A 97 -9.17 23.93 11.42
C ARG A 97 -10.42 24.53 12.04
#